data_AF-E3NHS7-F1
#
_entry.id   AF-E3NHS7-F1
#
_cell.length_a   1.000
_cell.length_b   1.000
_cell.length_c   1.000
_cell.angle_alpha   90.00
_cell.angle_beta   90.00
_cell.angle_gamma   90.00
#
_symmetry.space_group_name_H-M   'P 1'
#
loop_
_entity.id
_entity.type
_entity.pdbx_description
1 polymer ?
#
loop_
_entity_poly.entity_id
_entity_poly.type
_entity_poly.pdbx_seq_one_letter_code
_entity_poly.pdbx_strand_id
1 'polypeptide(L)'
;MNPGPPLAYESSKTVLKHLNANSRIRLSTHYPSMRSVEKVVPLKIKKLELSDQSFIVDGMRYKVGIYKKYPAGMCPPSIEEENEDGGWRIDSDHHGFDDWPSRLTLRPGDVDLRDPFERYREYPGINRDQIKEKEKELPELEKRLGYVESLGPINPHFDLSYKESNVEIILGYFMERRLTTDHTSHFKVRKEFEHARARAYKKLKDKVLDTKAILQQWYARRDGLPVPFESYITFTISNDKTKEKKTVEFVKYEKSLFEALNYLMHRIFENRRYPVAVKLLVPEADILRLTPGLRMQVEGMHFDGEADRAFAELTPYIEESSYPLKKLKIPVYDTEVFEHPKLRSAKHLVIVGTDDDIEWLPYFLKLENHKVHLINECDEQILSVTDCMIFIKHWISCEKEEGASFSFSLDAYDDLEMDDYHKKVFKRIKKTFKKSVSGRRFAKIPTDNDTILKVSVEPSGVEEYPWNIVLQILPLEDM
;
A
#
# COMPACT_ATOMS: atom_id res chain seq x y z
N MET A 1 -41.60 8.88 -1.02
CA MET A 1 -41.11 8.98 0.38
C MET A 1 -41.91 10.06 1.06
N ASN A 2 -42.60 9.77 2.17
CA ASN A 2 -43.17 10.83 3.02
C ASN A 2 -41.99 11.57 3.66
N PRO A 3 -41.79 12.88 3.40
CA PRO A 3 -40.83 13.63 4.17
C PRO A 3 -41.38 13.66 5.60
N GLY A 4 -40.61 13.14 6.56
CA GLY A 4 -40.94 13.32 7.97
C GLY A 4 -41.05 14.82 8.31
N PRO A 5 -41.40 15.17 9.56
CA PRO A 5 -41.53 16.57 9.98
C PRO A 5 -40.31 17.40 9.54
N PRO A 6 -40.48 18.57 8.90
CA PRO A 6 -39.38 19.34 8.31
C PRO A 6 -38.22 19.61 9.29
N LEU A 7 -38.55 19.83 10.56
CA LEU A 7 -37.57 20.03 11.63
C LEU A 7 -36.66 18.81 11.83
N ALA A 8 -37.21 17.59 11.78
CA ALA A 8 -36.43 16.36 11.94
C ALA A 8 -35.45 16.14 10.77
N TYR A 9 -35.83 16.55 9.56
CA TYR A 9 -34.98 16.45 8.38
C TYR A 9 -33.78 17.43 8.44
N GLU A 10 -34.01 18.68 8.82
CA GLU A 10 -32.93 19.68 8.95
C GLU A 10 -32.01 19.39 10.15
N SER A 11 -32.56 18.91 11.28
CA SER A 11 -31.75 18.42 12.40
C SER A 11 -30.86 17.25 11.98
N SER A 12 -31.40 16.30 11.20
CA SER A 12 -30.62 15.15 10.71
C SER A 12 -29.45 15.57 9.81
N LYS A 13 -29.68 16.52 8.88
CA LYS A 13 -28.59 17.07 8.06
C LYS A 13 -27.49 17.71 8.89
N THR A 14 -27.89 18.45 9.93
CA THR A 14 -26.95 19.14 10.83
C THR A 14 -26.08 18.12 11.55
N VAL A 15 -26.69 17.10 12.18
CA VAL A 15 -25.94 16.03 12.85
C VAL A 15 -24.99 15.34 11.87
N LEU A 16 -25.46 14.93 10.69
CA LEU A 16 -24.65 14.25 9.68
C LEU A 16 -23.45 15.08 9.20
N LYS A 17 -23.56 16.42 9.18
CA LYS A 17 -22.47 17.33 8.81
C LYS A 17 -21.29 17.29 9.79
N HIS A 18 -21.56 16.96 11.06
CA HIS A 18 -20.56 16.89 12.13
C HIS A 18 -20.03 15.47 12.38
N LEU A 19 -20.63 14.44 11.77
CA LEU A 19 -20.13 13.07 11.83
C LEU A 19 -19.00 12.82 10.83
N ASN A 20 -18.01 12.00 11.25
CA ASN A 20 -16.95 11.54 10.35
C ASN A 20 -17.49 10.59 9.26
N ALA A 21 -16.70 10.37 8.21
CA ALA A 21 -17.12 9.60 7.04
C ALA A 21 -17.56 8.17 7.39
N ASN A 22 -16.78 7.43 8.17
CA ASN A 22 -17.07 6.05 8.53
C ASN A 22 -18.36 5.91 9.37
N SER A 23 -18.58 6.82 10.33
CA SER A 23 -19.82 6.85 11.11
C SER A 23 -21.04 7.07 10.21
N ARG A 24 -20.93 7.92 9.19
CA ARG A 24 -22.01 8.17 8.24
C ARG A 24 -22.28 6.96 7.33
N ILE A 25 -21.21 6.33 6.82
CA ILE A 25 -21.32 5.10 6.02
C ILE A 25 -22.05 4.04 6.83
N ARG A 26 -21.60 3.78 8.07
CA ARG A 26 -22.22 2.80 8.98
C ARG A 26 -23.68 3.11 9.28
N LEU A 27 -24.01 4.38 9.58
CA LEU A 27 -25.40 4.81 9.81
C LEU A 27 -26.29 4.55 8.59
N SER A 28 -25.81 4.93 7.39
CA SER A 28 -26.56 4.75 6.14
C SER A 28 -26.77 3.27 5.78
N THR A 29 -25.83 2.40 6.17
CA THR A 29 -25.91 0.95 5.96
C THR A 29 -26.98 0.34 6.85
N HIS A 30 -26.96 0.64 8.16
CA HIS A 30 -27.89 0.07 9.15
C HIS A 30 -29.29 0.71 9.14
N TYR A 31 -29.42 1.97 8.71
CA TYR A 31 -30.69 2.71 8.70
C TYR A 31 -31.03 3.21 7.29
N PRO A 32 -31.74 2.40 6.48
CA PRO A 32 -32.06 2.76 5.10
C PRO A 32 -32.80 4.09 4.94
N SER A 33 -33.62 4.48 5.92
CA SER A 33 -34.37 5.74 5.94
C SER A 33 -33.48 6.99 5.97
N MET A 34 -32.24 6.89 6.45
CA MET A 34 -31.31 8.02 6.52
C MET A 34 -30.49 8.22 5.24
N ARG A 35 -30.50 7.27 4.30
CA ARG A 35 -29.63 7.29 3.11
C ARG A 35 -29.83 8.53 2.25
N SER A 36 -31.09 8.92 2.00
CA SER A 36 -31.40 10.09 1.18
C SER A 36 -30.87 11.39 1.81
N VAL A 37 -30.98 11.53 3.14
CA VAL A 37 -30.45 12.68 3.88
C VAL A 37 -28.93 12.67 3.88
N GLU A 38 -28.31 11.51 4.07
CA GLU A 38 -26.85 11.34 4.05
C GLU A 38 -26.25 11.75 2.69
N LYS A 39 -26.87 11.35 1.58
CA LYS A 39 -26.40 11.66 0.23
C LYS A 39 -26.50 13.13 -0.16
N VAL A 40 -27.38 13.91 0.49
CA VAL A 40 -27.47 15.38 0.27
C VAL A 40 -26.48 16.19 1.10
N VAL A 41 -25.88 15.60 2.14
CA VAL A 41 -24.83 16.26 2.94
C VAL A 41 -23.47 15.93 2.33
N PRO A 42 -22.57 16.90 2.08
CA PRO A 42 -21.24 16.62 1.54
C PRO A 42 -20.46 15.60 2.38
N LEU A 43 -19.93 14.54 1.78
CA LEU A 43 -19.03 13.60 2.45
C LEU A 43 -17.61 14.14 2.39
N LYS A 44 -16.98 14.25 3.56
CA LYS A 44 -15.60 14.73 3.69
C LYS A 44 -14.73 13.60 4.20
N ILE A 45 -13.67 13.29 3.46
CA ILE A 45 -12.69 12.24 3.76
C ILE A 45 -11.32 12.90 3.86
N LYS A 46 -10.55 12.58 4.90
CA LYS A 46 -9.18 13.06 5.09
C LYS A 46 -8.19 12.26 4.23
N LYS A 47 -8.32 10.94 4.21
CA LYS A 47 -7.50 10.06 3.36
C LYS A 47 -8.38 8.98 2.75
N LEU A 48 -8.39 8.90 1.42
CA LEU A 48 -9.03 7.83 0.66
C LEU A 48 -7.94 7.04 -0.04
N GLU A 49 -7.80 5.77 0.32
CA GLU A 49 -6.87 4.84 -0.32
C GLU A 49 -7.69 3.84 -1.12
N LEU A 50 -7.35 3.64 -2.38
CA LEU A 50 -8.04 2.75 -3.28
C LEU A 50 -7.11 1.61 -3.67
N SER A 51 -7.55 0.38 -3.50
CA SER A 51 -6.83 -0.82 -3.91
C SER A 51 -7.75 -1.69 -4.78
N ASP A 52 -7.23 -2.74 -5.39
CA ASP A 52 -8.02 -3.54 -6.34
C ASP A 52 -9.24 -4.26 -5.71
N GLN A 53 -9.16 -4.75 -4.47
CA GLN A 53 -10.28 -5.44 -3.76
C GLN A 53 -10.70 -4.77 -2.44
N SER A 54 -10.21 -3.55 -2.19
CA SER A 54 -10.55 -2.82 -0.98
C SER A 54 -10.38 -1.33 -1.15
N PHE A 55 -11.00 -0.55 -0.28
CA PHE A 55 -10.68 0.86 -0.13
C PHE A 55 -10.59 1.20 1.36
N ILE A 56 -9.84 2.24 1.70
CA ILE A 56 -9.66 2.72 3.06
C ILE A 56 -10.20 4.15 3.14
N VAL A 57 -11.13 4.37 4.07
CA VAL A 57 -11.66 5.70 4.38
C VAL A 57 -11.17 6.09 5.77
N ASP A 58 -10.34 7.12 5.87
CA ASP A 58 -9.83 7.65 7.14
C ASP A 58 -9.22 6.56 8.06
N GLY A 59 -8.50 5.60 7.47
CA GLY A 59 -7.87 4.48 8.17
C GLY A 59 -8.77 3.26 8.45
N MET A 60 -10.05 3.30 8.05
CA MET A 60 -10.94 2.14 8.10
C MET A 60 -10.96 1.45 6.73
N ARG A 61 -10.50 0.20 6.67
CA ARG A 61 -10.46 -0.64 5.48
C ARG A 61 -11.80 -1.33 5.27
N TYR A 62 -12.29 -1.30 4.03
CA TYR A 62 -13.47 -2.02 3.55
C TYR A 62 -12.98 -2.99 2.47
N LYS A 63 -12.93 -4.29 2.79
CA LYS A 63 -12.35 -5.34 1.94
C LYS A 63 -13.42 -6.35 1.55
N VAL A 64 -13.40 -6.76 0.28
CA VAL A 64 -14.09 -7.96 -0.19
C VAL A 64 -13.07 -9.06 -0.48
N GLY A 65 -13.44 -10.32 -0.23
CA GLY A 65 -12.58 -11.46 -0.50
C GLY A 65 -13.36 -12.76 -0.67
N ILE A 66 -12.70 -13.79 -1.19
CA ILE A 66 -13.23 -15.15 -1.29
C ILE A 66 -12.86 -15.91 -0.03
N TYR A 67 -13.86 -16.34 0.71
CA TYR A 67 -13.70 -17.25 1.83
C TYR A 67 -13.97 -18.68 1.37
N LYS A 68 -12.99 -19.55 1.58
CA LYS A 68 -13.08 -20.98 1.23
C LYS A 68 -13.34 -21.78 2.50
N LYS A 69 -14.56 -22.29 2.63
CA LYS A 69 -15.00 -23.10 3.77
C LYS A 69 -14.71 -24.57 3.51
N TYR A 70 -13.65 -25.08 4.13
CA TYR A 70 -13.34 -26.51 4.13
C TYR A 70 -14.08 -27.25 5.25
N PRO A 71 -14.28 -28.57 5.11
CA PRO A 71 -14.69 -29.42 6.24
C PRO A 71 -13.73 -29.30 7.43
N ALA A 72 -14.26 -29.52 8.63
CA ALA A 72 -13.48 -29.40 9.87
C ALA A 72 -12.22 -30.28 9.83
N GLY A 73 -11.06 -29.66 10.12
CA GLY A 73 -9.76 -30.34 10.12
C GLY A 73 -9.15 -30.60 8.74
N MET A 74 -9.78 -30.15 7.66
CA MET A 74 -9.29 -30.29 6.28
C MET A 74 -8.85 -28.97 5.65
N CYS A 75 -9.04 -27.83 6.32
CA CYS A 75 -8.63 -26.53 5.79
C CYS A 75 -7.10 -26.47 5.72
N PRO A 76 -6.51 -26.17 4.56
CA PRO A 76 -5.08 -25.92 4.47
C PRO A 76 -4.71 -24.67 5.26
N PRO A 77 -3.56 -24.62 5.94
CA PRO A 77 -3.14 -23.45 6.73
C PRO A 77 -3.00 -22.19 5.89
N SER A 78 -2.55 -22.32 4.64
CA SER A 78 -2.51 -21.21 3.67
C SER A 78 -3.89 -20.56 3.49
N ILE A 79 -4.93 -21.38 3.36
CA ILE A 79 -6.31 -20.93 3.25
C ILE A 79 -6.86 -20.40 4.59
N GLU A 80 -6.46 -20.98 5.72
CA GLU A 80 -6.83 -20.46 7.04
C GLU A 80 -6.31 -19.03 7.22
N GLU A 81 -5.04 -18.77 6.89
CA GLU A 81 -4.43 -17.44 6.95
C GLU A 81 -5.14 -16.44 6.02
N GLU A 82 -5.44 -16.85 4.78
CA GLU A 82 -6.20 -16.01 3.83
C GLU A 82 -7.62 -15.69 4.35
N ASN A 83 -8.32 -16.70 4.86
CA ASN A 83 -9.66 -16.56 5.43
C ASN A 83 -9.63 -15.65 6.66
N GLU A 84 -8.63 -15.80 7.53
CA GLU A 84 -8.39 -14.94 8.68
C GLU A 84 -8.11 -13.51 8.25
N ASP A 85 -7.42 -13.29 7.12
CA ASP A 85 -7.20 -11.96 6.51
C ASP A 85 -8.46 -11.39 5.80
N GLY A 86 -9.61 -12.03 5.92
CA GLY A 86 -10.86 -11.57 5.31
C GLY A 86 -11.09 -12.06 3.89
N GLY A 87 -10.36 -13.10 3.48
CA GLY A 87 -10.54 -13.83 2.22
C GLY A 87 -9.51 -13.49 1.15
N TRP A 88 -9.43 -14.37 0.15
CA TRP A 88 -8.56 -14.23 -1.01
C TRP A 88 -9.03 -13.15 -1.97
N ARG A 89 -8.09 -12.45 -2.61
CA ARG A 89 -8.33 -11.23 -3.41
C ARG A 89 -8.61 -11.50 -4.90
N ILE A 90 -8.76 -12.75 -5.30
CA ILE A 90 -8.97 -13.12 -6.71
C ILE A 90 -10.18 -14.03 -6.78
N ASP A 91 -11.06 -13.75 -7.75
CA ASP A 91 -12.15 -14.65 -8.10
C ASP A 91 -11.61 -16.05 -8.43
N SER A 92 -12.38 -17.08 -8.11
CA SER A 92 -12.03 -18.46 -8.42
C SER A 92 -12.88 -18.98 -9.57
N ASP A 93 -12.29 -19.74 -10.48
CA ASP A 93 -13.03 -20.54 -11.43
C ASP A 93 -13.85 -21.64 -10.72
N HIS A 94 -14.71 -22.33 -11.47
CA HIS A 94 -15.55 -23.40 -10.92
C HIS A 94 -14.76 -24.62 -10.38
N HIS A 95 -13.45 -24.68 -10.62
CA HIS A 95 -12.54 -25.70 -10.09
C HIS A 95 -11.69 -25.18 -8.92
N GLY A 96 -11.88 -23.93 -8.50
CA GLY A 96 -11.20 -23.34 -7.36
C GLY A 96 -9.84 -22.69 -7.64
N PHE A 97 -9.45 -22.55 -8.92
CA PHE A 97 -8.24 -21.84 -9.33
C PHE A 97 -8.49 -20.35 -9.49
N ASP A 98 -7.47 -19.54 -9.27
CA ASP A 98 -7.53 -18.10 -9.48
C ASP A 98 -7.85 -17.75 -10.94
N ASP A 99 -8.91 -16.96 -11.13
CA ASP A 99 -9.34 -16.42 -12.42
C ASP A 99 -8.62 -15.09 -12.71
N TRP A 100 -7.31 -15.19 -12.95
CA TRP A 100 -6.46 -14.07 -13.37
C TRP A 100 -6.99 -13.33 -14.60
N PRO A 101 -7.47 -14.01 -15.67
CA PRO A 101 -8.05 -13.31 -16.82
C PRO A 101 -9.23 -12.40 -16.45
N SER A 102 -10.17 -12.88 -15.63
CA SER A 102 -11.30 -12.04 -15.18
C SER A 102 -10.86 -10.90 -14.28
N ARG A 103 -9.81 -11.10 -13.46
CA ARG A 103 -9.20 -10.01 -12.69
C ARG A 103 -8.65 -8.93 -13.62
N LEU A 104 -7.91 -9.26 -14.66
CA LEU A 104 -7.23 -8.26 -15.50
C LEU A 104 -8.13 -7.59 -16.55
N THR A 105 -9.33 -8.12 -16.74
CA THR A 105 -10.31 -7.56 -17.67
C THR A 105 -10.77 -6.18 -17.19
N LEU A 106 -10.59 -5.16 -18.02
CA LEU A 106 -11.08 -3.81 -17.78
C LEU A 106 -12.59 -3.76 -18.01
N ARG A 107 -13.29 -3.08 -17.10
CA ARG A 107 -14.74 -2.92 -17.13
C ARG A 107 -15.11 -1.44 -17.16
N PRO A 108 -16.33 -1.07 -17.55
CA PRO A 108 -16.76 0.33 -17.53
C PRO A 108 -16.61 0.92 -16.12
N GLY A 109 -15.81 1.98 -15.99
CA GLY A 109 -15.49 2.58 -14.69
C GLY A 109 -14.09 2.28 -14.19
N ASP A 110 -13.44 1.21 -14.68
CA ASP A 110 -12.09 0.86 -14.24
C ASP A 110 -11.07 1.89 -14.75
N VAL A 111 -10.07 2.17 -13.92
CA VAL A 111 -8.91 3.01 -14.25
C VAL A 111 -7.70 2.10 -14.30
N ASP A 112 -7.06 2.02 -15.46
CA ASP A 112 -5.89 1.18 -15.68
C ASP A 112 -4.61 1.97 -15.39
N LEU A 113 -3.95 1.66 -14.28
CA LEU A 113 -2.70 2.26 -13.82
C LEU A 113 -1.52 1.27 -13.85
N ARG A 114 -1.69 0.08 -14.45
CA ARG A 114 -0.61 -0.91 -14.60
C ARG A 114 0.58 -0.28 -15.30
N ASP A 115 1.80 -0.59 -14.85
CA ASP A 115 3.03 -0.25 -15.53
C ASP A 115 3.20 -1.03 -16.87
N PRO A 116 4.14 -0.67 -17.76
CA PRO A 116 4.33 -1.32 -19.05
C PRO A 116 4.56 -2.82 -18.97
N PHE A 117 5.28 -3.30 -17.96
CA PHE A 117 5.61 -4.72 -17.80
C PHE A 117 4.37 -5.52 -17.38
N GLU A 118 3.63 -5.05 -16.37
CA GLU A 118 2.42 -5.74 -15.90
C GLU A 118 1.29 -5.75 -16.95
N ARG A 119 1.29 -4.81 -17.91
CA ARG A 119 0.35 -4.81 -19.04
C ARG A 119 0.55 -5.99 -20.00
N TYR A 120 1.77 -6.50 -20.14
CA TYR A 120 2.10 -7.63 -21.03
C TYR A 120 2.38 -8.93 -20.29
N ARG A 121 2.28 -8.93 -18.96
CA ARG A 121 2.57 -10.11 -18.14
C ARG A 121 1.58 -11.23 -18.42
N GLU A 122 2.07 -12.31 -19.01
CA GLU A 122 1.33 -13.56 -19.09
C GLU A 122 1.41 -14.28 -17.75
N TYR A 123 0.25 -14.59 -17.16
CA TYR A 123 0.20 -15.39 -15.95
C TYR A 123 0.36 -16.87 -16.34
N PRO A 124 1.39 -17.56 -15.83
CA PRO A 124 1.64 -18.93 -16.21
C PRO A 124 0.44 -19.79 -15.80
N GLY A 125 -0.03 -20.62 -16.75
CA GLY A 125 -1.02 -21.64 -16.46
C GLY A 125 -0.49 -22.69 -15.48
N ILE A 126 -1.36 -23.63 -15.10
CA ILE A 126 -1.00 -24.69 -14.16
C ILE A 126 0.25 -25.45 -14.65
N ASN A 127 1.31 -25.43 -13.84
CA ASN A 127 2.54 -26.16 -14.12
C ASN A 127 2.33 -27.67 -13.87
N ARG A 128 2.11 -28.42 -14.95
CA ARG A 128 1.87 -29.88 -14.88
C ARG A 128 3.02 -30.66 -14.26
N ASP A 129 4.25 -30.20 -14.40
CA ASP A 129 5.40 -30.90 -13.84
C ASP A 129 5.48 -30.69 -12.33
N GLN A 130 5.17 -29.50 -11.82
CA GLN A 130 4.98 -29.27 -10.38
C GLN A 130 3.85 -30.13 -9.80
N ILE A 131 2.75 -30.31 -10.53
CA ILE A 131 1.66 -31.19 -10.10
C ILE A 131 2.15 -32.65 -9.99
N LYS A 132 2.86 -33.17 -11.00
CA LYS A 132 3.43 -34.54 -10.94
C LYS A 132 4.41 -34.71 -9.77
N GLU A 133 5.19 -33.69 -9.46
CA GLU A 133 6.08 -33.70 -8.29
C GLU A 133 5.28 -33.80 -6.99
N LYS A 134 4.20 -33.03 -6.85
CA LYS A 134 3.29 -33.08 -5.71
C LYS A 134 2.59 -34.43 -5.57
N GLU A 135 2.19 -35.05 -6.68
CA GLU A 135 1.61 -36.41 -6.70
C GLU A 135 2.60 -37.46 -6.16
N LYS A 136 3.90 -37.31 -6.47
CA LYS A 136 4.95 -38.19 -5.93
C LYS A 136 5.29 -37.86 -4.48
N GLU A 137 5.22 -36.58 -4.10
CA GLU A 137 5.57 -36.11 -2.77
C GLU A 137 4.53 -36.47 -1.71
N LEU A 138 3.23 -36.40 -2.06
CA LEU A 138 2.14 -36.57 -1.09
C LEU A 138 2.22 -37.91 -0.32
N PRO A 139 2.38 -39.09 -0.96
CA PRO A 139 2.50 -40.35 -0.23
C PRO A 139 3.69 -40.38 0.74
N GLU A 140 4.80 -39.73 0.37
CA GLU A 140 5.99 -39.64 1.22
C GLU A 140 5.78 -38.68 2.39
N LEU A 141 5.04 -37.58 2.22
CA LEU A 141 4.61 -36.71 3.33
C LEU A 141 3.67 -37.44 4.29
N GLU A 142 2.69 -38.18 3.76
CA GLU A 142 1.75 -38.96 4.58
C GLU A 142 2.46 -40.07 5.36
N LYS A 143 3.42 -40.76 4.73
CA LYS A 143 4.25 -41.74 5.41
C LYS A 143 5.06 -41.14 6.56
N ARG A 144 5.66 -39.96 6.35
CA ARG A 144 6.42 -39.25 7.39
C ARG A 144 5.51 -38.79 8.53
N LEU A 145 4.34 -38.25 8.21
CA LEU A 145 3.35 -37.85 9.21
C LEU A 145 2.89 -39.06 10.04
N GLY A 146 2.51 -40.16 9.39
CA GLY A 146 2.11 -41.39 10.06
C GLY A 146 3.23 -42.00 10.92
N TYR A 147 4.48 -41.86 10.49
CA TYR A 147 5.63 -42.23 11.32
C TYR A 147 5.73 -41.39 12.60
N VAL A 148 5.61 -40.07 12.49
CA VAL A 148 5.62 -39.16 13.65
C VAL A 148 4.50 -39.51 14.64
N GLU A 149 3.29 -39.78 14.14
CA GLU A 149 2.14 -40.21 14.94
C GLU A 149 2.35 -41.59 15.60
N SER A 150 3.03 -42.51 14.93
CA SER A 150 3.29 -43.86 15.45
C SER A 150 4.17 -43.88 16.71
N LEU A 151 4.90 -42.80 16.97
CA LEU A 151 5.78 -42.68 18.14
C LEU A 151 5.02 -42.38 19.44
N GLY A 152 3.69 -42.19 19.39
CA GLY A 152 2.81 -41.96 20.54
C GLY A 152 2.06 -40.62 20.47
N PRO A 153 1.26 -40.30 21.49
CA PRO A 153 0.43 -39.10 21.49
C PRO A 153 1.28 -37.83 21.44
N ILE A 154 0.89 -36.87 20.59
CA ILE A 154 1.55 -35.57 20.47
C ILE A 154 1.13 -34.70 21.66
N ASN A 155 2.09 -34.38 22.53
CA ASN A 155 1.89 -33.41 23.61
C ASN A 155 2.22 -32.00 23.08
N PRO A 156 1.39 -30.97 23.29
CA PRO A 156 1.70 -29.60 22.89
C PRO A 156 2.44 -28.77 23.96
N HIS A 157 2.71 -29.32 25.15
CA HIS A 157 3.36 -28.61 26.26
C HIS A 157 4.81 -29.07 26.43
N PHE A 158 5.75 -28.11 26.38
CA PHE A 158 7.18 -28.40 26.47
C PHE A 158 7.90 -27.40 27.37
N ASP A 159 8.98 -27.89 28.00
CA ASP A 159 9.99 -27.06 28.65
C ASP A 159 10.75 -26.24 27.60
N LEU A 160 11.00 -24.96 27.85
CA LEU A 160 11.76 -24.06 26.96
C LEU A 160 13.20 -23.85 27.42
N SER A 161 13.70 -24.69 28.34
CA SER A 161 15.04 -24.57 28.93
C SER A 161 16.22 -24.94 28.02
N TYR A 162 15.97 -25.54 26.85
CA TYR A 162 16.99 -25.96 25.89
C TYR A 162 17.14 -25.00 24.69
N LYS A 163 18.28 -25.10 24.00
CA LYS A 163 18.58 -24.26 22.83
C LYS A 163 17.70 -24.62 21.64
N GLU A 164 17.17 -23.60 20.99
CA GLU A 164 16.37 -23.72 19.76
C GLU A 164 17.10 -24.49 18.64
N SER A 165 18.43 -24.31 18.52
CA SER A 165 19.25 -25.05 17.56
C SER A 165 19.15 -26.56 17.70
N ASN A 166 18.93 -27.06 18.92
CA ASN A 166 18.79 -28.50 19.16
C ASN A 166 17.42 -29.01 18.69
N VAL A 167 16.38 -28.19 18.83
CA VAL A 167 15.04 -28.48 18.31
C VAL A 167 15.08 -28.57 16.79
N GLU A 168 15.75 -27.61 16.13
CA GLU A 168 15.86 -27.56 14.68
C GLU A 168 16.62 -28.76 14.09
N ILE A 169 17.64 -29.28 14.77
CA ILE A 169 18.34 -30.51 14.34
C ILE A 169 17.37 -31.71 14.31
N ILE A 170 16.60 -31.91 15.38
CA ILE A 170 15.65 -33.03 15.47
C ILE A 170 14.47 -32.81 14.52
N LEU A 171 14.03 -31.56 14.36
CA LEU A 171 13.03 -31.20 13.37
C LEU A 171 13.49 -31.57 11.96
N GLY A 172 14.72 -31.20 11.59
CA GLY A 172 15.35 -31.57 10.32
C GLY A 172 15.28 -33.07 10.06
N TYR A 173 15.64 -33.88 11.06
CA TYR A 173 15.51 -35.35 10.99
C TYR A 173 14.09 -35.81 10.63
N PHE A 174 13.05 -35.25 11.27
CA PHE A 174 11.67 -35.62 10.95
C PHE A 174 11.20 -35.14 9.58
N MET A 175 11.78 -34.05 9.07
CA MET A 175 11.42 -33.48 7.77
C MET A 175 12.15 -34.16 6.59
N GLU A 176 13.28 -34.82 6.85
CA GLU A 176 14.07 -35.54 5.85
C GLU A 176 13.35 -36.78 5.29
N ARG A 177 13.69 -37.16 4.05
CA ARG A 177 13.07 -38.30 3.33
C ARG A 177 13.52 -39.69 3.83
N ARG A 178 14.40 -39.78 4.85
CA ARG A 178 15.00 -41.03 5.31
C ARG A 178 14.95 -41.17 6.83
N LEU A 179 13.79 -41.61 7.33
CA LEU A 179 13.62 -41.95 8.73
C LEU A 179 14.13 -43.37 8.99
N THR A 180 15.13 -43.53 9.85
CA THR A 180 15.57 -44.85 10.35
C THR A 180 15.31 -44.96 11.86
N THR A 181 15.03 -46.17 12.33
CA THR A 181 14.79 -46.50 13.74
C THR A 181 16.00 -46.22 14.64
N ASP A 182 17.20 -46.31 14.09
CA ASP A 182 18.45 -46.08 14.80
C ASP A 182 18.61 -44.58 15.12
N HIS A 183 18.31 -43.71 14.16
CA HIS A 183 18.32 -42.26 14.38
C HIS A 183 17.23 -41.81 15.36
N THR A 184 16.06 -42.45 15.34
CA THR A 184 14.99 -42.15 16.30
C THR A 184 15.44 -42.43 17.72
N SER A 185 16.07 -43.59 17.93
CA SER A 185 16.54 -44.01 19.25
C SER A 185 17.60 -43.05 19.79
N HIS A 186 18.48 -42.55 18.91
CA HIS A 186 19.46 -41.51 19.23
C HIS A 186 18.83 -40.18 19.67
N PHE A 187 17.76 -39.73 19.02
CA PHE A 187 17.10 -38.47 19.37
C PHE A 187 16.11 -38.59 20.52
N LYS A 188 15.46 -39.75 20.71
CA LYS A 188 14.40 -39.98 21.71
C LYS A 188 14.88 -39.82 23.15
N VAL A 189 16.17 -39.97 23.41
CA VAL A 189 16.76 -39.75 24.74
C VAL A 189 16.98 -38.26 25.07
N ARG A 190 16.81 -37.36 24.09
CA ARG A 190 16.99 -35.92 24.28
C ARG A 190 15.73 -35.27 24.84
N LYS A 191 15.90 -34.24 25.67
CA LYS A 191 14.78 -33.55 26.35
C LYS A 191 13.88 -32.78 25.37
N GLU A 192 14.48 -32.24 24.32
CA GLU A 192 13.86 -31.45 23.26
C GLU A 192 13.12 -32.28 22.20
N PHE A 193 13.20 -33.62 22.27
CA PHE A 193 12.65 -34.53 21.26
C PHE A 193 11.15 -34.32 21.03
N GLU A 194 10.37 -34.26 22.11
CA GLU A 194 8.92 -34.15 22.04
C GLU A 194 8.46 -32.79 21.46
N HIS A 195 9.19 -31.73 21.77
CA HIS A 195 8.95 -30.40 21.19
C HIS A 195 9.23 -30.39 19.68
N ALA A 196 10.39 -30.92 19.27
CA ALA A 196 10.72 -31.03 17.85
C ALA A 196 9.71 -31.92 17.10
N ARG A 197 9.30 -33.04 17.71
CA ARG A 197 8.28 -33.95 17.16
C ARG A 197 6.93 -33.27 16.97
N ALA A 198 6.48 -32.47 17.93
CA ALA A 198 5.22 -31.76 17.80
C ALA A 198 5.26 -30.65 16.72
N ARG A 199 6.39 -29.94 16.60
CA ARG A 199 6.59 -28.99 15.49
C ARG A 199 6.63 -29.72 14.14
N ALA A 200 7.30 -30.86 14.07
CA ALA A 200 7.34 -31.68 12.87
C ALA A 200 5.94 -32.18 12.50
N TYR A 201 5.17 -32.67 13.47
CA TYR A 201 3.78 -33.07 13.30
C TYR A 201 2.95 -31.95 12.68
N LYS A 202 3.00 -30.75 13.25
CA LYS A 202 2.29 -29.57 12.71
C LYS A 202 2.75 -29.26 11.28
N LYS A 203 4.05 -29.06 11.06
CA LYS A 203 4.60 -28.73 9.73
C LYS A 203 4.30 -29.79 8.66
N LEU A 204 4.34 -31.07 9.00
CA LEU A 204 4.03 -32.17 8.07
C LEU A 204 2.53 -32.23 7.78
N LYS A 205 1.68 -32.09 8.80
CA LYS A 205 0.22 -32.03 8.63
C LYS A 205 -0.17 -30.87 7.72
N ASP A 206 0.38 -29.69 7.97
CA ASP A 206 0.20 -28.48 7.19
C ASP A 206 0.57 -28.72 5.71
N LYS A 207 1.77 -29.25 5.46
CA LYS A 207 2.21 -29.63 4.10
C LYS A 207 1.34 -30.67 3.42
N VAL A 208 0.85 -31.67 4.16
CA VAL A 208 -0.07 -32.69 3.62
C VAL A 208 -1.38 -32.04 3.20
N LEU A 209 -1.95 -31.15 4.03
CA LEU A 209 -3.21 -30.46 3.73
C LEU A 209 -3.06 -29.53 2.53
N ASP A 210 -2.01 -28.70 2.49
CA ASP A 210 -1.72 -27.81 1.35
C ASP A 210 -1.54 -28.62 0.05
N THR A 211 -0.76 -29.70 0.10
CA THR A 211 -0.51 -30.56 -1.06
C THR A 211 -1.79 -31.25 -1.53
N LYS A 212 -2.61 -31.75 -0.60
CA LYS A 212 -3.91 -32.36 -0.91
C LYS A 212 -4.85 -31.35 -1.57
N ALA A 213 -4.94 -30.12 -1.06
CA ALA A 213 -5.81 -29.11 -1.64
C ALA A 213 -5.41 -28.75 -3.08
N ILE A 214 -4.11 -28.58 -3.35
CA ILE A 214 -3.60 -28.33 -4.70
C ILE A 214 -3.95 -29.49 -5.65
N LEU A 215 -3.71 -30.73 -5.24
CA LEU A 215 -4.01 -31.91 -6.06
C LEU A 215 -5.52 -32.10 -6.25
N GLN A 216 -6.33 -31.84 -5.24
CA GLN A 216 -7.79 -31.92 -5.33
C GLN A 216 -8.37 -30.89 -6.31
N GLN A 217 -7.90 -29.64 -6.28
CA GLN A 217 -8.26 -28.63 -7.28
C GLN A 217 -7.86 -29.09 -8.69
N TRP A 218 -6.65 -29.66 -8.84
CA TRP A 218 -6.20 -30.20 -10.12
C TRP A 218 -7.09 -31.35 -10.61
N TYR A 219 -7.45 -32.31 -9.75
CA TYR A 219 -8.34 -33.41 -10.11
C TYR A 219 -9.77 -32.93 -10.41
N ALA A 220 -10.26 -31.92 -9.68
CA ALA A 220 -11.53 -31.27 -10.01
C ALA A 220 -11.53 -30.72 -11.44
N ARG A 221 -10.44 -30.07 -11.87
CA ARG A 221 -10.28 -29.54 -13.23
C ARG A 221 -10.06 -30.61 -14.29
N ARG A 222 -9.20 -31.60 -14.03
CA ARG A 222 -8.84 -32.64 -15.00
C ARG A 222 -9.97 -33.65 -15.19
N ASP A 223 -10.60 -34.06 -14.09
CA ASP A 223 -11.50 -35.23 -14.04
C ASP A 223 -12.97 -34.85 -13.79
N GLY A 224 -13.28 -33.57 -13.57
CA GLY A 224 -14.64 -33.09 -13.30
C GLY A 224 -15.14 -33.43 -11.89
N LEU A 225 -14.23 -33.68 -10.93
CA LEU A 225 -14.57 -33.92 -9.53
C LEU A 225 -15.04 -32.63 -8.83
N PRO A 226 -15.85 -32.73 -7.75
CA PRO A 226 -16.20 -31.56 -6.95
C PRO A 226 -14.97 -31.01 -6.21
N VAL A 227 -14.95 -29.68 -6.03
CA VAL A 227 -13.96 -29.00 -5.17
C VAL A 227 -14.20 -29.35 -3.69
N PRO A 228 -13.15 -29.36 -2.85
CA PRO A 228 -13.24 -29.79 -1.45
C PRO A 228 -13.78 -28.71 -0.49
N PHE A 229 -14.27 -27.58 -1.00
CA PHE A 229 -14.73 -26.43 -0.21
C PHE A 229 -15.95 -25.74 -0.82
N GLU A 230 -16.67 -25.02 0.03
CA GLU A 230 -17.67 -24.05 -0.40
C GLU A 230 -17.07 -22.65 -0.44
N SER A 231 -17.39 -21.87 -1.48
CA SER A 231 -16.91 -20.49 -1.61
C SER A 231 -17.99 -19.48 -1.21
N TYR A 232 -17.57 -18.45 -0.47
CA TYR A 232 -18.39 -17.31 -0.06
C TYR A 232 -17.65 -16.01 -0.37
N ILE A 233 -18.38 -14.94 -0.62
CA ILE A 233 -17.83 -13.59 -0.57
C ILE A 233 -17.89 -13.10 0.86
N THR A 234 -16.75 -12.69 1.41
CA THR A 234 -16.64 -12.01 2.69
C THR A 234 -16.59 -10.52 2.50
N PHE A 235 -17.31 -9.79 3.35
CA PHE A 235 -17.14 -8.35 3.53
C PHE A 235 -16.59 -8.07 4.92
N THR A 236 -15.40 -7.49 4.96
CA THR A 236 -14.66 -7.19 6.19
C THR A 236 -14.46 -5.69 6.33
N ILE A 237 -14.74 -5.18 7.53
CA ILE A 237 -14.37 -3.81 7.91
C ILE A 237 -13.35 -3.90 9.04
N SER A 238 -12.17 -3.33 8.83
CA SER A 238 -11.08 -3.37 9.81
C SER A 238 -10.35 -2.05 9.94
N ASN A 239 -9.62 -1.88 11.02
CA ASN A 239 -8.72 -0.76 11.25
C ASN A 239 -7.39 -1.29 11.80
N ASP A 240 -6.38 -1.26 10.95
CA ASP A 240 -5.09 -1.89 11.22
C ASP A 240 -4.37 -1.23 12.40
N LYS A 241 -4.59 0.08 12.64
CA LYS A 241 -3.98 0.83 13.75
C LYS A 241 -4.56 0.46 15.10
N THR A 242 -5.88 0.29 15.17
CA THR A 242 -6.58 -0.08 16.42
C THR A 242 -6.65 -1.60 16.61
N LYS A 243 -6.21 -2.37 15.61
CA LYS A 243 -6.43 -3.83 15.51
C LYS A 243 -7.90 -4.23 15.60
N GLU A 244 -8.83 -3.30 15.37
CA GLU A 244 -10.25 -3.60 15.26
C GLU A 244 -10.46 -4.40 13.97
N LYS A 245 -10.89 -5.66 14.10
CA LYS A 245 -11.29 -6.49 12.96
C LYS A 245 -12.73 -6.93 13.16
N LYS A 246 -13.59 -6.54 12.23
CA LYS A 246 -14.98 -6.98 12.22
C LYS A 246 -15.32 -7.57 10.85
N THR A 247 -15.43 -8.88 10.79
CA THR A 247 -16.11 -9.54 9.67
C THR A 247 -17.59 -9.26 9.82
N VAL A 248 -18.17 -8.58 8.83
CA VAL A 248 -19.55 -8.10 8.96
C VAL A 248 -20.50 -9.11 8.34
N GLU A 249 -20.19 -9.62 7.14
CA GLU A 249 -21.14 -10.38 6.33
C GLU A 249 -20.43 -11.46 5.48
N PHE A 250 -21.11 -12.60 5.33
CA PHE A 250 -20.80 -13.64 4.36
C PHE A 250 -21.97 -13.73 3.38
N VAL A 251 -21.67 -13.73 2.08
CA VAL A 251 -22.67 -13.86 1.02
C VAL A 251 -22.28 -15.05 0.15
N LYS A 252 -23.26 -15.79 -0.35
CA LYS A 252 -23.00 -16.90 -1.27
C LYS A 252 -22.25 -16.39 -2.51
N TYR A 253 -21.24 -17.13 -2.96
CA TYR A 253 -20.44 -16.76 -4.13
C TYR A 253 -21.21 -16.99 -5.45
N GLU A 254 -22.14 -16.09 -5.75
CA GLU A 254 -22.94 -16.09 -7.00
C GLU A 254 -22.60 -14.91 -7.91
N LYS A 255 -21.72 -14.03 -7.43
CA LYS A 255 -21.29 -12.78 -8.04
C LYS A 255 -19.78 -12.66 -7.90
N SER A 256 -19.13 -12.00 -8.85
CA SER A 256 -17.68 -11.79 -8.77
C SER A 256 -17.31 -10.83 -7.64
N LEU A 257 -16.06 -10.88 -7.17
CA LEU A 257 -15.53 -9.89 -6.23
C LEU A 257 -15.67 -8.47 -6.78
N PHE A 258 -15.46 -8.30 -8.08
CA PHE A 258 -15.70 -7.03 -8.76
C PHE A 258 -17.13 -6.54 -8.59
N GLU A 259 -18.13 -7.39 -8.86
CA GLU A 259 -19.53 -6.99 -8.71
C GLU A 259 -19.84 -6.59 -7.25
N ALA A 260 -19.26 -7.30 -6.27
CA ALA A 260 -19.40 -6.98 -4.85
C ALA A 260 -18.72 -5.65 -4.48
N LEU A 261 -17.50 -5.39 -4.94
CA LEU A 261 -16.80 -4.13 -4.71
C LEU A 261 -17.51 -2.96 -5.39
N ASN A 262 -17.92 -3.15 -6.65
CA ASN A 262 -18.67 -2.18 -7.44
C ASN A 262 -19.99 -1.80 -6.73
N TYR A 263 -20.69 -2.78 -6.15
CA TYR A 263 -21.87 -2.54 -5.32
C TYR A 263 -21.56 -1.65 -4.11
N LEU A 264 -20.45 -1.89 -3.40
CA LEU A 264 -20.04 -1.06 -2.26
C LEU A 264 -19.67 0.36 -2.70
N MET A 265 -18.87 0.50 -3.76
CA MET A 265 -18.46 1.78 -4.32
C MET A 265 -19.67 2.62 -4.71
N HIS A 266 -20.61 2.03 -5.45
CA HIS A 266 -21.85 2.67 -5.84
C HIS A 266 -22.67 3.12 -4.62
N ARG A 267 -22.86 2.20 -3.67
CA ARG A 267 -23.68 2.45 -2.49
C ARG A 267 -23.10 3.55 -1.60
N ILE A 268 -21.78 3.66 -1.49
CA ILE A 268 -21.11 4.60 -0.59
C ILE A 268 -20.87 5.96 -1.26
N PHE A 269 -20.31 5.97 -2.46
CA PHE A 269 -19.76 7.19 -3.07
C PHE A 269 -20.65 7.83 -4.13
N GLU A 270 -21.48 7.05 -4.84
CA GLU A 270 -22.31 7.59 -5.92
C GLU A 270 -23.65 8.19 -5.45
N ASN A 271 -24.39 8.78 -6.39
CA ASN A 271 -25.73 9.36 -6.17
C ASN A 271 -25.76 10.42 -5.05
N ARG A 272 -24.62 11.08 -4.84
CA ARG A 272 -24.46 12.19 -3.90
C ARG A 272 -24.80 13.50 -4.60
N ARG A 273 -25.44 14.41 -3.85
CA ARG A 273 -25.75 15.77 -4.34
C ARG A 273 -24.47 16.55 -4.66
N TYR A 274 -23.42 16.32 -3.88
CA TYR A 274 -22.12 16.95 -4.02
C TYR A 274 -21.04 15.88 -4.29
N PRO A 275 -19.98 16.22 -5.04
CA PRO A 275 -18.79 15.38 -5.14
C PRO A 275 -18.25 15.02 -3.76
N VAL A 276 -17.62 13.85 -3.65
CA VAL A 276 -16.95 13.42 -2.42
C VAL A 276 -15.72 14.30 -2.22
N ALA A 277 -15.68 15.05 -1.12
CA ALA A 277 -14.54 15.92 -0.81
C ALA A 277 -13.44 15.09 -0.14
N VAL A 278 -12.30 14.95 -0.81
CA VAL A 278 -11.16 14.12 -0.39
C VAL A 278 -9.94 15.01 -0.19
N LYS A 279 -9.36 15.02 1.01
CA LYS A 279 -8.14 15.81 1.23
C LYS A 279 -6.89 15.19 0.62
N LEU A 280 -6.77 13.86 0.68
CA LEU A 280 -5.69 13.11 0.08
C LEU A 280 -6.24 11.83 -0.56
N LEU A 281 -6.05 11.71 -1.88
CA LEU A 281 -6.34 10.50 -2.64
C LEU A 281 -5.04 9.72 -2.87
N VAL A 282 -5.05 8.41 -2.58
CA VAL A 282 -3.94 7.50 -2.84
C VAL A 282 -4.47 6.28 -3.60
N PRO A 283 -4.28 6.22 -4.92
CA PRO A 283 -4.61 5.03 -5.70
C PRO A 283 -3.44 4.04 -5.66
N GLU A 284 -3.61 2.98 -4.88
CA GLU A 284 -2.65 1.90 -4.65
C GLU A 284 -3.12 0.61 -5.35
N ALA A 285 -3.30 0.67 -6.67
CA ALA A 285 -3.57 -0.51 -7.49
C ALA A 285 -3.21 -0.31 -8.95
N ASP A 286 -2.80 -1.41 -9.57
CA ASP A 286 -2.73 -1.61 -11.02
C ASP A 286 -4.01 -1.27 -11.75
N ILE A 287 -5.16 -1.72 -11.23
CA ILE A 287 -6.47 -1.42 -11.79
C ILE A 287 -7.36 -0.95 -10.64
N LEU A 288 -7.78 0.32 -10.68
CA LEU A 288 -8.75 0.83 -9.71
C LEU A 288 -10.15 0.48 -10.17
N ARG A 289 -10.89 -0.22 -9.32
CA ARG A 289 -12.31 -0.58 -9.55
C ARG A 289 -13.21 0.57 -9.15
N LEU A 290 -13.21 1.61 -9.97
CA LEU A 290 -14.08 2.76 -9.80
C LEU A 290 -15.41 2.54 -10.51
N THR A 291 -16.36 3.40 -10.17
CA THR A 291 -17.71 3.39 -10.73
C THR A 291 -17.93 4.63 -11.57
N PRO A 292 -18.57 4.56 -12.75
CA PRO A 292 -18.73 5.71 -13.64
C PRO A 292 -19.43 6.94 -13.03
N GLY A 293 -20.29 6.75 -12.03
CA GLY A 293 -20.99 7.85 -11.36
C GLY A 293 -20.21 8.51 -10.21
N LEU A 294 -19.00 8.03 -9.91
CA LEU A 294 -18.15 8.60 -8.86
C LEU A 294 -17.65 9.99 -9.27
N ARG A 295 -17.82 10.96 -8.38
CA ARG A 295 -17.28 12.31 -8.54
C ARG A 295 -16.58 12.75 -7.27
N MET A 296 -15.36 13.24 -7.40
CA MET A 296 -14.51 13.63 -6.28
C MET A 296 -13.98 15.05 -6.46
N GLN A 297 -13.96 15.79 -5.36
CA GLN A 297 -13.20 17.03 -5.25
C GLN A 297 -11.98 16.75 -4.38
N VAL A 298 -10.78 16.88 -4.95
CA VAL A 298 -9.54 16.41 -4.32
C VAL A 298 -8.62 17.58 -3.98
N GLU A 299 -8.10 17.64 -2.76
CA GLU A 299 -7.11 18.66 -2.37
C GLU A 299 -5.67 18.22 -2.66
N GLY A 300 -5.39 16.92 -2.63
CA GLY A 300 -4.07 16.39 -2.95
C GLY A 300 -4.06 14.92 -3.34
N MET A 301 -3.00 14.53 -4.03
CA MET A 301 -2.83 13.17 -4.57
C MET A 301 -1.44 12.64 -4.23
N HIS A 302 -1.34 11.33 -4.03
CA HIS A 302 -0.09 10.58 -3.95
C HIS A 302 -0.21 9.36 -4.84
N PHE A 303 0.71 9.24 -5.79
CA PHE A 303 0.82 8.09 -6.68
C PHE A 303 2.10 7.31 -6.36
N ASP A 304 2.10 6.02 -6.67
CA ASP A 304 3.26 5.13 -6.60
C ASP A 304 3.65 4.56 -7.99
N GLY A 305 3.03 5.07 -9.07
CA GLY A 305 3.28 4.64 -10.45
C GLY A 305 3.32 5.81 -11.45
N GLU A 306 3.13 5.52 -12.75
CA GLU A 306 3.14 6.48 -13.87
C GLU A 306 2.13 7.64 -13.65
N ALA A 307 2.63 8.83 -13.28
CA ALA A 307 1.79 9.95 -12.87
C ALA A 307 1.01 10.59 -14.04
N ASP A 308 1.61 10.66 -15.21
CA ASP A 308 1.00 11.11 -16.47
C ASP A 308 -0.24 10.29 -16.82
N ARG A 309 -0.13 8.96 -16.75
CA ARG A 309 -1.21 8.01 -16.97
C ARG A 309 -2.30 8.18 -15.92
N ALA A 310 -1.91 8.28 -14.65
CA ALA A 310 -2.87 8.51 -13.57
C ALA A 310 -3.65 9.82 -13.77
N PHE A 311 -3.00 10.89 -14.25
CA PHE A 311 -3.68 12.15 -14.56
C PHE A 311 -4.68 12.03 -15.70
N ALA A 312 -4.38 11.26 -16.74
CA ALA A 312 -5.28 11.02 -17.86
C ALA A 312 -6.49 10.18 -17.41
N GLU A 313 -6.22 9.01 -16.85
CA GLU A 313 -7.24 8.00 -16.52
C GLU A 313 -8.18 8.43 -15.39
N LEU A 314 -7.71 9.23 -14.43
CA LEU A 314 -8.56 9.73 -13.34
C LEU A 314 -9.38 10.97 -13.70
N THR A 315 -9.11 11.62 -14.84
CA THR A 315 -9.82 12.86 -15.25
C THR A 315 -11.35 12.76 -15.16
N PRO A 316 -12.02 11.66 -15.57
CA PRO A 316 -13.48 11.55 -15.46
C PRO A 316 -14.05 11.60 -14.04
N TYR A 317 -13.23 11.34 -13.02
CA TYR A 317 -13.67 11.20 -11.62
C TYR A 317 -13.33 12.40 -10.74
N ILE A 318 -12.47 13.30 -11.24
CA ILE A 318 -11.94 14.42 -10.47
C ILE A 318 -12.53 15.72 -11.02
N GLU A 319 -13.21 16.47 -10.15
CA GLU A 319 -13.77 17.77 -10.49
C GLU A 319 -12.67 18.78 -10.82
N GLU A 320 -12.85 19.60 -11.86
CA GLU A 320 -11.91 20.66 -12.26
C GLU A 320 -11.56 21.62 -11.12
N SER A 321 -12.51 21.85 -10.20
CA SER A 321 -12.31 22.65 -8.99
C SER A 321 -11.28 22.08 -8.00
N SER A 322 -10.76 20.87 -8.24
CA SER A 322 -9.65 20.26 -7.50
C SER A 322 -8.29 20.87 -7.88
N TYR A 323 -8.19 21.49 -9.06
CA TYR A 323 -6.95 22.03 -9.58
C TYR A 323 -6.85 23.56 -9.36
N PRO A 324 -5.65 24.10 -9.08
CA PRO A 324 -4.40 23.37 -8.81
C PRO A 324 -4.46 22.61 -7.48
N LEU A 325 -3.85 21.42 -7.45
CA LEU A 325 -3.77 20.61 -6.25
C LEU A 325 -2.98 21.34 -5.16
N LYS A 326 -3.42 21.22 -3.91
CA LYS A 326 -2.68 21.74 -2.75
C LYS A 326 -1.42 20.94 -2.48
N LYS A 327 -1.46 19.62 -2.73
CA LYS A 327 -0.31 18.71 -2.58
C LYS A 327 -0.32 17.63 -3.66
N LEU A 328 0.82 17.36 -4.27
CA LEU A 328 1.02 16.26 -5.21
C LEU A 328 2.30 15.52 -4.82
N LYS A 329 2.24 14.20 -4.62
CA LYS A 329 3.41 13.33 -4.44
C LYS A 329 3.49 12.30 -5.56
N ILE A 330 4.63 12.20 -6.24
CA ILE A 330 4.86 11.27 -7.35
C ILE A 330 6.27 10.67 -7.29
N PRO A 331 6.46 9.39 -7.67
CA PRO A 331 7.74 8.91 -8.17
C PRO A 331 8.00 9.47 -9.58
N VAL A 332 9.26 9.57 -9.96
CA VAL A 332 9.69 10.04 -11.28
C VAL A 332 10.58 8.97 -11.90
N TYR A 333 10.03 8.31 -12.93
CA TYR A 333 10.71 7.28 -13.73
C TYR A 333 11.20 7.82 -15.08
N ASP A 334 10.63 8.92 -15.54
CA ASP A 334 11.01 9.60 -16.77
C ASP A 334 10.86 11.11 -16.59
N THR A 335 11.41 11.87 -17.52
CA THR A 335 11.46 13.33 -17.44
C THR A 335 10.31 14.04 -18.16
N GLU A 336 9.45 13.33 -18.88
CA GLU A 336 8.32 13.91 -19.60
C GLU A 336 7.26 14.45 -18.63
N VAL A 337 7.16 13.83 -17.45
CA VAL A 337 6.23 14.24 -16.39
C VAL A 337 6.39 15.71 -15.96
N PHE A 338 7.59 16.29 -16.07
CA PHE A 338 7.86 17.68 -15.70
C PHE A 338 7.15 18.71 -16.57
N GLU A 339 6.76 18.34 -17.79
CA GLU A 339 6.00 19.23 -18.68
C GLU A 339 4.49 19.16 -18.42
N HIS A 340 4.03 18.27 -17.53
CA HIS A 340 2.62 18.06 -17.27
C HIS A 340 1.98 19.24 -16.49
N PRO A 341 0.89 19.87 -16.98
CA PRO A 341 0.30 21.05 -16.35
C PRO A 341 -0.17 20.84 -14.90
N LYS A 342 -0.71 19.65 -14.58
CA LYS A 342 -1.16 19.32 -13.22
C LYS A 342 0.00 19.21 -12.23
N LEU A 343 1.21 18.87 -12.70
CA LEU A 343 2.42 18.86 -11.89
C LEU A 343 2.89 20.30 -11.67
N ARG A 344 3.10 21.06 -12.75
CA ARG A 344 3.66 22.43 -12.69
C ARG A 344 2.79 23.41 -11.88
N SER A 345 1.48 23.19 -11.86
CA SER A 345 0.53 24.05 -11.13
C SER A 345 0.33 23.66 -9.66
N ALA A 346 0.77 22.48 -9.22
CA ALA A 346 0.56 22.03 -7.84
C ALA A 346 1.26 22.96 -6.83
N LYS A 347 0.58 23.33 -5.73
CA LYS A 347 1.14 24.28 -4.75
C LYS A 347 2.31 23.68 -3.98
N HIS A 348 2.20 22.41 -3.61
CA HIS A 348 3.25 21.64 -2.95
C HIS A 348 3.49 20.36 -3.74
N LEU A 349 4.64 20.31 -4.41
CA LEU A 349 5.10 19.15 -5.17
C LEU A 349 6.09 18.36 -4.31
N VAL A 350 5.86 17.06 -4.19
CA VAL A 350 6.80 16.11 -3.59
C VAL A 350 7.21 15.13 -4.68
N ILE A 351 8.49 15.09 -4.98
CA ILE A 351 9.08 14.19 -5.96
C ILE A 351 9.82 13.09 -5.18
N VAL A 352 9.65 11.85 -5.60
CA VAL A 352 10.47 10.73 -5.15
C VAL A 352 11.41 10.39 -6.31
N GLY A 353 12.70 10.64 -6.11
CA GLY A 353 13.75 10.33 -7.09
C GLY A 353 14.10 8.85 -6.99
N THR A 354 13.83 8.10 -8.07
CA THR A 354 13.99 6.65 -8.13
C THR A 354 14.97 6.18 -9.20
N ASP A 355 15.52 7.11 -10.00
CA ASP A 355 16.40 6.82 -11.12
C ASP A 355 17.69 7.67 -11.01
N ASP A 356 18.82 6.97 -10.93
CA ASP A 356 20.17 7.53 -10.81
C ASP A 356 20.64 8.21 -12.11
N ASP A 357 20.07 7.85 -13.26
CA ASP A 357 20.49 8.36 -14.57
C ASP A 357 19.90 9.75 -14.90
N ILE A 358 18.99 10.27 -14.08
CA ILE A 358 18.34 11.57 -14.31
C ILE A 358 19.28 12.73 -13.94
N GLU A 359 19.66 13.54 -14.94
CA GLU A 359 20.24 14.86 -14.68
C GLU A 359 19.16 15.83 -14.18
N TRP A 360 19.06 16.00 -12.85
CA TRP A 360 17.95 16.72 -12.22
C TRP A 360 17.96 18.25 -12.36
N LEU A 361 19.15 18.87 -12.43
CA LEU A 361 19.30 20.34 -12.38
C LEU A 361 18.45 21.09 -13.45
N PRO A 362 18.44 20.69 -14.74
CA PRO A 362 17.63 21.34 -15.77
C PRO A 362 16.14 21.40 -15.45
N TYR A 363 15.61 20.39 -14.74
CA TYR A 363 14.20 20.33 -14.37
C TYR A 363 13.93 21.21 -13.16
N PHE A 364 14.79 21.19 -12.14
CA PHE A 364 14.63 22.04 -10.96
C PHE A 364 14.63 23.53 -11.29
N LEU A 365 15.46 23.94 -12.25
CA LEU A 365 15.51 25.33 -12.75
C LEU A 365 14.20 25.77 -13.43
N LYS A 366 13.37 24.84 -13.90
CA LYS A 366 12.08 25.12 -14.55
C LYS A 366 10.88 25.03 -13.59
N LEU A 367 11.06 24.53 -12.36
CA LEU A 367 9.96 24.35 -11.42
C LEU A 367 9.51 25.68 -10.83
N GLU A 368 8.23 25.98 -11.01
CA GLU A 368 7.56 27.20 -10.53
C GLU A 368 6.68 26.95 -9.30
N ASN A 369 6.53 25.69 -8.90
CA ASN A 369 5.75 25.30 -7.73
C ASN A 369 6.21 26.07 -6.48
N HIS A 370 5.25 26.53 -5.68
CA HIS A 370 5.53 27.33 -4.47
C HIS A 370 6.34 26.53 -3.43
N LYS A 371 6.05 25.23 -3.27
CA LYS A 371 6.87 24.32 -2.47
C LYS A 371 7.24 23.08 -3.27
N VAL A 372 8.52 22.74 -3.26
CA VAL A 372 9.06 21.50 -3.84
C VAL A 372 9.84 20.77 -2.77
N HIS A 373 9.58 19.48 -2.60
CA HIS A 373 10.38 18.60 -1.76
C HIS A 373 10.77 17.36 -2.56
N LEU A 374 12.02 16.96 -2.48
CA LEU A 374 12.56 15.80 -3.15
C LEU A 374 13.04 14.78 -2.13
N ILE A 375 12.51 13.58 -2.24
CA ILE A 375 12.92 12.42 -1.46
C ILE A 375 13.88 11.65 -2.35
N ASN A 376 15.15 11.58 -1.95
CA ASN A 376 16.16 10.75 -2.59
C ASN A 376 16.00 9.30 -2.12
N GLU A 377 15.51 8.42 -2.99
CA GLU A 377 15.58 6.97 -2.75
C GLU A 377 16.75 6.33 -3.52
N CYS A 378 17.51 7.13 -4.26
CA CYS A 378 18.75 6.79 -4.95
C CYS A 378 19.95 6.69 -3.99
N ASP A 379 20.92 5.84 -4.34
CA ASP A 379 22.19 5.70 -3.61
C ASP A 379 23.14 6.88 -3.88
N GLU A 380 22.93 7.62 -4.97
CA GLU A 380 23.77 8.74 -5.37
C GLU A 380 23.25 10.12 -4.94
N GLN A 381 24.18 11.07 -4.85
CA GLN A 381 23.88 12.46 -4.54
C GLN A 381 23.17 13.16 -5.71
N ILE A 382 21.92 13.59 -5.49
CA ILE A 382 21.07 14.25 -6.49
C ILE A 382 21.73 15.44 -7.19
N LEU A 383 22.36 16.34 -6.41
CA LEU A 383 23.00 17.54 -6.91
C LEU A 383 24.44 17.57 -6.45
N SER A 384 25.38 17.69 -7.39
CA SER A 384 26.76 18.00 -7.04
C SER A 384 26.83 19.37 -6.33
N VAL A 385 27.91 19.61 -5.57
CA VAL A 385 28.13 20.93 -4.94
C VAL A 385 28.13 22.05 -5.99
N THR A 386 28.59 21.76 -7.21
CA THR A 386 28.60 22.73 -8.31
C THR A 386 27.18 23.05 -8.76
N ASP A 387 26.36 22.04 -8.98
CA ASP A 387 24.97 22.19 -9.45
C ASP A 387 24.08 22.84 -8.41
N CYS A 388 24.25 22.48 -7.14
CA CYS A 388 23.59 23.17 -6.03
C CYS A 388 23.93 24.67 -6.00
N MET A 389 25.18 25.05 -6.28
CA MET A 389 25.55 26.47 -6.37
C MET A 389 24.99 27.18 -7.61
N ILE A 390 24.81 26.47 -8.73
CA ILE A 390 24.11 27.00 -9.92
C ILE A 390 22.65 27.26 -9.55
N PHE A 391 22.01 26.30 -8.89
CA PHE A 391 20.62 26.39 -8.45
C PHE A 391 20.39 27.52 -7.45
N ILE A 392 21.27 27.68 -6.46
CA ILE A 392 21.22 28.81 -5.50
C ILE A 392 21.32 30.16 -6.21
N LYS A 393 22.24 30.31 -7.17
CA LYS A 393 22.37 31.55 -7.94
C LYS A 393 21.10 31.86 -8.73
N HIS A 394 20.51 30.84 -9.35
CA HIS A 394 19.25 30.97 -10.05
C HIS A 394 18.15 31.46 -9.11
N TRP A 395 17.98 30.84 -7.93
CA TRP A 395 17.00 31.27 -6.92
C TRP A 395 17.20 32.70 -6.42
N ILE A 396 18.45 33.17 -6.30
CA ILE A 396 18.77 34.56 -5.92
C ILE A 396 18.28 35.57 -6.97
N SER A 397 18.39 35.22 -8.25
CA SER A 397 17.99 36.08 -9.37
C SER A 397 16.51 35.98 -9.73
N CYS A 398 15.84 34.89 -9.37
CA CYS A 398 14.45 34.66 -9.68
C CYS A 398 13.52 35.40 -8.72
N GLU A 399 12.47 36.01 -9.27
CA GLU A 399 11.38 36.55 -8.47
C GLU A 399 10.50 35.39 -7.97
N LYS A 400 10.73 34.98 -6.73
CA LYS A 400 9.98 33.95 -6.03
C LYS A 400 9.17 34.60 -4.90
N GLU A 401 7.94 34.15 -4.71
CA GLU A 401 7.08 34.61 -3.62
C GLU A 401 7.68 34.29 -2.24
N GLU A 402 7.42 35.14 -1.25
CA GLU A 402 7.77 34.86 0.14
C GLU A 402 7.20 33.53 0.62
N GLY A 403 8.00 32.76 1.35
CA GLY A 403 7.63 31.43 1.81
C GLY A 403 7.80 30.32 0.77
N ALA A 404 8.16 30.64 -0.48
CA ALA A 404 8.53 29.64 -1.46
C ALA A 404 9.75 28.84 -1.00
N SER A 405 9.73 27.52 -1.23
CA SER A 405 10.78 26.64 -0.72
C SER A 405 11.09 25.46 -1.64
N PHE A 406 12.36 25.10 -1.70
CA PHE A 406 12.83 23.86 -2.31
C PHE A 406 13.66 23.08 -1.30
N SER A 407 13.41 21.79 -1.15
CA SER A 407 14.21 20.94 -0.28
C SER A 407 14.47 19.57 -0.87
N PHE A 408 15.57 18.95 -0.46
CA PHE A 408 15.90 17.58 -0.82
C PHE A 408 16.59 16.86 0.34
N SER A 409 16.37 15.54 0.44
CA SER A 409 16.97 14.73 1.50
C SER A 409 18.49 14.60 1.37
N LEU A 410 19.15 14.48 2.51
CA LEU A 410 20.57 14.18 2.64
C LEU A 410 20.75 12.72 3.05
N ASP A 411 21.76 12.08 2.49
CA ASP A 411 22.25 10.77 2.92
C ASP A 411 23.14 10.96 4.17
N ALA A 412 22.51 11.13 5.33
CA ALA A 412 23.19 11.24 6.62
C ALA A 412 22.30 10.69 7.73
N TYR A 413 22.74 9.65 8.43
CA TYR A 413 21.91 8.94 9.42
C TYR A 413 21.83 9.64 10.78
N ASP A 414 22.76 10.53 11.15
CA ASP A 414 22.68 11.32 12.38
C ASP A 414 23.48 12.65 12.36
N ASP A 415 23.47 13.36 13.51
CA ASP A 415 24.19 14.62 13.72
C ASP A 415 25.73 14.48 13.64
N LEU A 416 26.27 13.30 13.94
CA LEU A 416 27.71 12.98 13.92
C LEU A 416 28.16 12.62 12.49
N GLU A 417 27.28 11.99 11.71
CA GLU A 417 27.48 11.54 10.33
C GLU A 417 27.09 12.57 9.27
N MET A 418 26.62 13.76 9.69
CA MET A 418 26.39 14.92 8.83
C MET A 418 27.38 14.99 7.63
N ASP A 419 26.87 14.68 6.44
CA ASP A 419 27.61 14.43 5.19
C ASP A 419 28.64 15.55 4.87
N ASP A 420 29.82 15.23 4.36
CA ASP A 420 30.78 16.23 3.89
C ASP A 420 30.19 17.17 2.82
N TYR A 421 29.15 16.74 2.10
CA TYR A 421 28.42 17.55 1.13
C TYR A 421 27.92 18.89 1.66
N HIS A 422 27.06 18.93 2.70
CA HIS A 422 26.47 20.19 3.17
C HIS A 422 27.57 21.16 3.69
N LYS A 423 28.65 20.63 4.27
CA LYS A 423 29.83 21.42 4.69
C LYS A 423 30.50 22.07 3.49
N LYS A 424 30.70 21.32 2.40
CA LYS A 424 31.23 21.83 1.12
C LYS A 424 30.32 22.90 0.53
N VAL A 425 29.00 22.70 0.52
CA VAL A 425 28.00 23.69 0.06
C VAL A 425 28.11 24.99 0.86
N PHE A 426 28.03 24.95 2.19
CA PHE A 426 28.11 26.17 3.01
C PHE A 426 29.47 26.88 2.91
N LYS A 427 30.58 26.12 2.83
CA LYS A 427 31.91 26.70 2.57
C LYS A 427 31.95 27.43 1.23
N ARG A 428 31.30 26.89 0.20
CA ARG A 428 31.23 27.49 -1.14
C ARG A 428 30.32 28.72 -1.16
N ILE A 429 29.18 28.69 -0.47
CA ILE A 429 28.29 29.86 -0.27
C ILE A 429 29.06 31.01 0.37
N LYS A 430 29.72 30.78 1.52
CA LYS A 430 30.50 31.80 2.23
C LYS A 430 31.62 32.41 1.37
N LYS A 431 32.24 31.61 0.50
CA LYS A 431 33.29 32.09 -0.43
C LYS A 431 32.71 32.92 -1.58
N THR A 432 31.53 32.55 -2.09
CA THR A 432 30.92 33.18 -3.26
C THR A 432 30.14 34.45 -2.90
N PHE A 433 29.37 34.44 -1.82
CA PHE A 433 28.46 35.51 -1.45
C PHE A 433 28.96 36.27 -0.21
N LYS A 434 29.77 37.31 -0.41
CA LYS A 434 30.41 38.05 0.71
C LYS A 434 29.44 38.72 1.67
N LYS A 435 28.22 39.05 1.21
CA LYS A 435 27.14 39.64 2.02
C LYS A 435 26.30 38.60 2.77
N SER A 436 26.58 37.30 2.60
CA SER A 436 25.80 36.25 3.26
C SER A 436 26.13 36.18 4.76
N VAL A 437 25.11 35.97 5.60
CA VAL A 437 25.27 35.63 7.01
C VAL A 437 25.23 34.11 7.14
N SER A 438 26.33 33.49 7.56
CA SER A 438 26.43 32.01 7.68
C SER A 438 26.58 31.57 9.12
N GLY A 439 25.77 30.60 9.54
CA GLY A 439 25.91 29.84 10.78
C GLY A 439 26.42 28.42 10.52
N ARG A 440 26.33 27.55 11.54
CA ARG A 440 26.79 26.15 11.45
C ARG A 440 25.96 25.30 10.48
N ARG A 441 24.65 25.54 10.42
CA ARG A 441 23.68 24.76 9.62
C ARG A 441 22.84 25.61 8.69
N PHE A 442 23.23 26.86 8.45
CA PHE A 442 22.49 27.73 7.56
C PHE A 442 23.37 28.82 6.95
N ALA A 443 22.90 29.39 5.85
CA ALA A 443 23.37 30.64 5.27
C ALA A 443 22.17 31.45 4.79
N LYS A 444 22.16 32.75 5.08
CA LYS A 444 21.17 33.70 4.59
C LYS A 444 21.84 34.58 3.54
N ILE A 445 21.25 34.68 2.36
CA ILE A 445 21.81 35.38 1.20
C ILE A 445 20.77 36.40 0.74
N PRO A 446 21.10 37.71 0.69
CA PRO A 446 20.22 38.70 0.06
C PRO A 446 19.98 38.35 -1.41
N THR A 447 18.72 38.42 -1.84
CA THR A 447 18.31 38.24 -3.24
C THR A 447 18.32 39.56 -4.01
N ASP A 448 18.10 39.50 -5.31
CA ASP A 448 17.97 40.69 -6.16
C ASP A 448 16.60 41.39 -6.01
N ASN A 449 15.65 40.79 -5.28
CA ASN A 449 14.25 41.21 -5.18
C ASN A 449 13.85 41.63 -3.75
N ASP A 450 14.76 42.22 -2.99
CA ASP A 450 14.53 42.66 -1.60
C ASP A 450 13.97 41.57 -0.65
N THR A 451 14.34 40.31 -0.89
CA THR A 451 14.08 39.17 0.00
C THR A 451 15.37 38.44 0.35
N ILE A 452 15.29 37.40 1.18
CA ILE A 452 16.43 36.59 1.62
C ILE A 452 16.22 35.16 1.16
N LEU A 453 17.24 34.57 0.53
CA LEU A 453 17.34 33.13 0.39
C LEU A 453 18.05 32.54 1.60
N LYS A 454 17.30 31.85 2.46
CA LYS A 454 17.85 31.01 3.53
C LYS A 454 18.12 29.62 2.97
N VAL A 455 19.38 29.20 3.02
CA VAL A 455 19.82 27.83 2.78
C VAL A 455 20.13 27.20 4.13
N SER A 456 19.43 26.14 4.54
CA SER A 456 19.59 25.49 5.84
C SER A 456 19.65 23.97 5.74
N VAL A 457 20.20 23.33 6.77
CA VAL A 457 20.02 21.90 7.03
C VAL A 457 19.01 21.75 8.16
N GLU A 458 17.90 21.07 7.91
CA GLU A 458 16.76 20.95 8.82
C GLU A 458 16.35 19.48 8.99
N PRO A 459 15.85 19.07 10.17
CA PRO A 459 15.34 17.72 10.38
C PRO A 459 14.16 17.43 9.45
N SER A 460 14.14 16.26 8.82
CA SER A 460 13.04 15.83 7.93
C SER A 460 11.83 15.29 8.72
N GLY A 461 12.07 14.73 9.92
CA GLY A 461 11.09 13.96 10.66
C GLY A 461 10.91 12.50 10.20
N VAL A 462 11.78 12.02 9.31
CA VAL A 462 11.84 10.63 8.82
C VAL A 462 13.11 9.97 9.35
N GLU A 463 13.02 8.76 9.92
CA GLU A 463 14.19 8.08 10.50
C GLU A 463 15.23 7.67 9.45
N GLU A 464 14.78 7.24 8.27
CA GLU A 464 15.63 6.76 7.17
C GLU A 464 16.46 7.89 6.54
N TYR A 465 15.88 9.09 6.44
CA TYR A 465 16.53 10.28 5.84
C TYR A 465 16.35 11.49 6.76
N PRO A 466 17.04 11.56 7.90
CA PRO A 466 16.69 12.48 8.99
C PRO A 466 16.98 13.96 8.70
N TRP A 467 17.72 14.27 7.64
CA TRP A 467 18.13 15.63 7.31
C TRP A 467 17.75 16.03 5.88
N ASN A 468 17.34 17.29 5.72
CA ASN A 468 17.09 17.91 4.43
C ASN A 468 17.97 19.16 4.27
N ILE A 469 18.45 19.43 3.05
CA ILE A 469 18.81 20.80 2.67
C ILE A 469 17.53 21.52 2.26
N VAL A 470 17.35 22.74 2.77
CA VAL A 470 16.18 23.58 2.54
C VAL A 470 16.63 24.93 2.01
N LEU A 471 16.14 25.32 0.84
CA LEU A 471 16.18 26.67 0.29
C LEU A 471 14.81 27.29 0.54
N GLN A 472 14.76 28.46 1.18
CA GLN A 472 13.52 29.14 1.50
C GLN A 472 13.65 30.65 1.32
N ILE A 473 12.65 31.27 0.69
CA ILE A 473 12.53 32.72 0.57
C ILE A 473 11.88 33.29 1.84
N LEU A 474 12.55 34.26 2.46
CA LEU A 474 12.12 34.97 3.67
C LEU A 474 12.09 36.49 3.43
N PRO A 475 11.28 37.25 4.18
CA PRO A 475 11.28 38.71 4.12
C PRO A 475 12.63 39.28 4.56
N LEU A 476 13.00 40.47 4.08
CA LEU A 476 14.29 41.12 4.39
C LEU A 476 14.51 41.40 5.89
N GLU A 477 13.42 41.53 6.64
CA GLU A 477 13.43 41.75 8.09
C GLU A 477 14.06 40.57 8.86
N ASP A 478 14.08 39.37 8.25
CA ASP A 478 14.63 38.16 8.84
C ASP A 478 16.15 38.00 8.59
N MET A 479 16.88 39.04 8.16
CA MET A 479 18.32 39.00 7.88
C MET A 479 19.17 38.67 9.11
#